data_AF-A0AAJ6A7D8-F1
#
_entry.id   AF-A0AAJ6A7D8-F1
#
_cell.length_a   1.000
_cell.length_b   1.000
_cell.length_c   1.000
_cell.angle_alpha   90.00
_cell.angle_beta   90.00
_cell.angle_gamma   90.00
#
_symmetry.space_group_name_H-M   'P 1'
#
loop_
_entity.id
_entity.type
_entity.pdbx_description
1 polymer ?
#
loop_
_entity_poly.entity_id
_entity_poly.type
_entity_poly.pdbx_seq_one_letter_code
_entity_poly.pdbx_strand_id
1 'polypeptide(L)'
;MIGPSGNVRVYLACGATDMRRGIDGLSALVEQAIKEAPGSGAIFGFRGKRADRIKLLWWDGQGFCLYYNDRRSYYTSFLAS
;
A
#
# COMPACT_ATOMS: atom_id res chain seq x y z
N MET A 1 7.35 10.15 8.78
CA MET A 1 6.65 9.86 7.51
C MET A 1 6.95 10.97 6.52
N ILE A 2 8.03 10.78 5.78
CA ILE A 2 8.35 11.63 4.64
C ILE A 2 7.65 11.03 3.43
N GLY A 3 6.92 11.86 2.68
CA GLY A 3 6.28 11.43 1.45
C GLY A 3 7.32 10.97 0.43
N PRO A 4 6.99 10.00 -0.44
CA PRO A 4 7.86 9.62 -1.55
C PRO A 4 8.24 10.88 -2.36
N SER A 5 9.53 11.13 -2.56
CA SER A 5 10.02 12.33 -3.26
C SER A 5 10.80 11.95 -4.52
N GLY A 6 10.70 12.76 -5.58
CA GLY A 6 11.34 12.51 -6.86
C GLY A 6 10.62 11.48 -7.75
N ASN A 7 11.38 10.76 -8.58
CA ASN A 7 10.86 9.71 -9.46
C ASN A 7 10.61 8.42 -8.67
N VAL A 8 9.35 8.18 -8.32
CA VAL A 8 8.94 7.04 -7.51
C VAL A 8 8.32 5.97 -8.39
N ARG A 9 8.85 4.74 -8.29
CA ARG A 9 8.24 3.57 -8.93
C ARG A 9 7.03 3.12 -8.13
N VAL A 10 5.95 2.80 -8.83
CA VAL A 10 4.72 2.29 -8.22
C VAL A 10 4.44 0.92 -8.79
N TYR A 11 4.31 -0.07 -7.91
CA TYR A 11 3.95 -1.44 -8.25
C TYR A 11 2.57 -1.74 -7.70
N LEU A 12 1.75 -2.45 -8.47
CA LEU A 12 0.46 -2.95 -8.01
C LEU A 12 0.52 -4.47 -7.94
N ALA A 13 0.21 -5.03 -6.77
CA ALA A 13 0.07 -6.47 -6.63
C ALA A 13 -1.12 -6.96 -7.48
N CYS A 14 -0.85 -7.80 -8.48
CA CYS A 14 -1.88 -8.38 -9.33
C CYS A 14 -2.72 -9.40 -8.55
N GLY A 15 -4.04 -9.42 -8.82
CA GLY A 15 -4.99 -10.29 -8.16
C GLY A 15 -5.58 -9.70 -6.87
N ALA A 16 -6.06 -10.57 -5.99
CA ALA A 16 -6.67 -10.15 -4.73
C ALA A 16 -5.70 -10.39 -3.57
N THR A 17 -5.39 -9.34 -2.81
CA THR A 17 -4.58 -9.43 -1.60
C THR A 17 -5.48 -9.64 -0.38
N ASP A 18 -5.04 -10.50 0.56
CA ASP A 18 -5.64 -10.56 1.88
C ASP A 18 -5.30 -9.28 2.65
N MET A 19 -6.27 -8.37 2.75
CA MET A 19 -6.09 -7.06 3.37
C MET A 19 -5.95 -7.12 4.90
N ARG A 20 -6.03 -8.30 5.52
CA ARG A 20 -5.72 -8.50 6.94
C ARG A 20 -4.21 -8.48 7.22
N ARG A 21 -3.37 -8.65 6.20
CA ARG A 21 -1.91 -8.59 6.34
C ARG A 21 -1.45 -7.20 6.80
N GLY A 22 -0.60 -7.18 7.82
CA GLY A 22 0.15 -6.01 8.27
C GLY A 22 1.40 -5.77 7.42
N ILE A 23 2.32 -4.94 7.90
CA ILE A 23 3.56 -4.60 7.21
C ILE A 23 4.35 -5.85 6.81
N ASP A 24 4.70 -6.72 7.76
CA ASP A 24 5.55 -7.89 7.48
C ASP A 24 4.95 -8.83 6.43
N GLY A 25 3.64 -9.10 6.53
CA GLY A 25 2.94 -9.97 5.59
C GLY A 25 2.79 -9.37 4.19
N LEU A 26 2.77 -8.04 4.07
CA LEU A 26 2.76 -7.34 2.80
C LEU A 26 4.18 -7.23 2.22
N SER A 27 5.19 -6.94 3.04
CA SER A 27 6.61 -6.96 2.63
C SER A 27 7.01 -8.33 2.08
N ALA A 28 6.63 -9.42 2.76
CA ALA A 28 6.85 -10.77 2.24
C ALA A 28 6.14 -11.00 0.88
N LEU A 29 4.97 -10.40 0.67
CA LEU A 29 4.27 -10.49 -0.61
C LEU A 29 5.00 -9.72 -1.72
N VAL A 30 5.58 -8.56 -1.41
CA VAL A 30 6.40 -7.80 -2.35
C VAL A 30 7.58 -8.66 -2.84
N GLU A 31 8.31 -9.28 -1.93
CA GLU A 31 9.45 -10.15 -2.28
C GLU A 31 9.00 -11.38 -3.08
N GLN A 32 7.91 -12.02 -2.68
CA GLN A 32 7.49 -13.29 -3.25
C GLN A 32 6.75 -13.16 -4.58
N ALA A 33 5.88 -12.16 -4.71
CA ALA A 33 4.98 -12.01 -5.87
C ALA A 33 5.44 -10.91 -6.82
N ILE A 34 5.85 -9.75 -6.30
CA ILE A 34 6.30 -8.61 -7.12
C ILE A 34 7.77 -8.77 -7.51
N LYS A 35 8.54 -9.56 -6.76
CA LYS A 35 9.98 -9.81 -6.96
C LYS A 35 10.81 -8.55 -6.83
N GLU A 36 10.42 -7.68 -5.90
CA GLU A 36 11.13 -6.44 -5.58
C GLU A 36 11.55 -6.41 -4.11
N ALA A 37 12.52 -5.54 -3.80
CA ALA A 37 12.89 -5.28 -2.41
C ALA A 37 11.85 -4.36 -1.75
N PRO A 38 11.23 -4.72 -0.61
CA PRO A 38 10.24 -3.89 0.07
C PRO A 38 10.79 -2.52 0.49
N GLY A 39 12.09 -2.45 0.79
CA GLY A 39 12.81 -1.23 1.17
C GLY A 39 13.35 -0.39 0.01
N SER A 40 13.03 -0.72 -1.25
CA SER A 40 13.58 -0.06 -2.44
C SER A 40 13.22 1.43 -2.62
N GLY A 41 12.34 1.97 -1.75
CA GLY A 41 11.78 3.31 -1.91
C GLY A 41 10.62 3.39 -2.91
N ALA A 42 10.25 2.27 -3.54
CA ALA A 42 9.03 2.18 -4.33
C ALA A 42 7.77 2.13 -3.45
N ILE A 43 6.63 2.46 -4.06
CA ILE A 43 5.32 2.30 -3.44
C ILE A 43 4.68 1.00 -3.96
N PHE A 44 4.23 0.17 -3.03
CA PHE A 44 3.55 -1.09 -3.33
C PHE A 44 2.07 -0.97 -2.98
N GLY A 45 1.22 -1.05 -4.00
CA GLY A 45 -0.23 -1.02 -3.87
C GLY A 45 -0.85 -2.40 -3.77
N PHE A 46 -1.81 -2.55 -2.87
CA PHE A 46 -2.56 -3.78 -2.66
C PHE A 46 -4.06 -3.49 -2.63
N ARG A 47 -4.84 -4.37 -3.26
CA ARG A 47 -6.29 -4.28 -3.33
C ARG A 47 -6.93 -5.56 -2.81
N GLY A 48 -7.95 -5.40 -1.98
CA GLY A 48 -8.76 -6.53 -1.52
C GLY A 48 -9.66 -7.10 -2.62
N LYS A 49 -10.08 -8.37 -2.49
CA LYS A 49 -11.00 -9.05 -3.42
C LYS A 49 -12.30 -8.27 -3.68
N ARG A 50 -12.84 -7.62 -2.64
CA ARG A 50 -14.10 -6.85 -2.71
C ARG A 50 -13.92 -5.44 -3.25
N ALA A 51 -12.69 -5.01 -3.57
CA ALA A 51 -12.39 -3.67 -4.05
C ALA A 51 -12.82 -2.52 -3.11
N ASP A 52 -13.06 -2.82 -1.85
CA ASP A 52 -13.52 -1.88 -0.83
C ASP A 52 -12.37 -1.26 -0.05
N ARG A 53 -11.15 -1.80 -0.18
CA ARG A 53 -9.96 -1.44 0.60
C ARG A 53 -8.72 -1.39 -0.28
N ILE A 54 -7.86 -0.42 -0.01
CA ILE A 54 -6.55 -0.24 -0.63
C ILE A 54 -5.51 -0.05 0.48
N LYS A 55 -4.34 -0.66 0.31
CA LYS A 55 -3.15 -0.39 1.11
C LYS A 55 -2.03 0.06 0.22
N LEU A 56 -1.25 1.03 0.68
CA LEU A 56 0.02 1.41 0.08
C LEU A 56 1.12 1.20 1.11
N LEU A 57 2.15 0.45 0.76
CA LEU A 57 3.33 0.19 1.57
C LEU A 57 4.56 0.84 0.92
N TRP A 58 5.37 1.54 1.69
CA TRP A 58 6.69 2.01 1.25
C TRP A 58 7.62 2.20 2.45
N TRP A 59 8.91 2.29 2.17
CA TRP A 59 9.93 2.64 3.16
C TRP A 59 10.24 4.13 3.05
N ASP A 60 10.14 4.87 4.16
CA ASP A 60 10.39 6.33 4.18
C ASP A 60 11.85 6.72 4.46
N GLY A 61 12.75 5.74 4.47
CA GLY A 61 14.15 5.90 4.84
C GLY A 61 14.45 5.50 6.27
N GLN A 62 13.46 5.54 7.17
CA GLN A 62 13.62 5.20 8.59
C GLN A 62 12.73 4.02 9.01
N GLY A 63 11.57 3.88 8.36
CA GLY A 63 10.61 2.84 8.68
C GLY A 63 9.66 2.53 7.54
N PHE A 64 8.92 1.43 7.71
CA PHE A 64 7.81 1.12 6.82
C PHE A 64 6.60 1.98 7.16
N CYS A 65 6.05 2.61 6.13
CA CYS A 65 4.81 3.35 6.17
C CYS A 65 3.71 2.52 5.51
N LEU A 66 2.57 2.39 6.18
CA LEU A 66 1.39 1.71 5.65
C LEU A 66 0.21 2.67 5.63
N TYR A 67 -0.18 3.11 4.44
CA TYR A 67 -1.43 3.81 4.23
C TYR A 67 -2.55 2.80 4.03
N TYR A 68 -3.69 3.00 4.71
CA TYR A 68 -4.87 2.17 4.59
C TYR A 68 -6.08 3.06 4.33
N ASN A 69 -6.76 2.80 3.23
CA ASN A 69 -7.99 3.49 2.89
C ASN A 69 -9.08 2.48 2.51
N ASP A 70 -10.32 2.86 2.77
CA ASP A 70 -11.48 2.11 2.36
C ASP A 70 -12.47 3.01 1.61
N ARG A 71 -13.46 2.37 0.97
CA ARG A 71 -14.45 3.07 0.15
C ARG A 71 -15.34 4.00 0.97
N ARG A 72 -15.49 3.79 2.27
CA ARG A 72 -16.34 4.62 3.15
C ARG A 72 -15.67 5.94 3.52
N SER A 73 -14.33 5.99 3.57
CA SER A 73 -13.59 7.24 3.84
C SER A 73 -13.97 8.39 2.91
N TYR A 74 -14.30 8.10 1.64
CA TYR A 74 -14.75 9.13 0.68
C TYR A 74 -16.14 9.68 0.98
N TYR A 75 -17.06 8.85 1.52
CA TYR A 75 -18.41 9.30 1.89
C TYR A 75 -18.39 10.24 3.10
N THR A 76 -17.49 10.02 4.06
CA THR A 76 -17.32 10.92 5.20
C THR A 76 -16.73 12.27 4.79
N SER A 77 -15.95 12.31 3.71
CA SER A 77 -15.32 13.53 3.20
C SER A 77 -16.30 14.42 2.42
N PHE A 78 -17.24 13.81 1.68
CA PHE A 78 -18.23 14.52 0.87
C PHE A 78 -19.46 14.99 1.66
N LEU A 79 -19.76 14.38 2.81
CA LEU A 79 -20.84 14.81 3.70
C LEU A 79 -20.41 15.88 4.72
N ALA A 80 -19.14 16.32 4.65
CA ALA A 80 -18.55 17.32 5.52
C ALA A 80 -18.20 18.64 4.80
N SER A 81 -18.69 18.85 3.56
CA SER A 81 -18.55 20.11 2.82
C SER A 81 -19.90 20.80 2.61
#